data_AF-A0A1Q9PD21-F1
#
_entry.id   AF-A0A1Q9PD21-F1
#
_cell.length_a   1.000
_cell.length_b   1.000
_cell.length_c   1.000
_cell.angle_alpha   90.00
_cell.angle_beta   90.00
_cell.angle_gamma   90.00
#
_symmetry.space_group_name_H-M   'P 1'
#
loop_
_entity.id
_entity.type
_entity.pdbx_description
1 polymer ?
#
loop_
_entity_poly.entity_id
_entity_poly.type
_entity_poly.pdbx_seq_one_letter_code
_entity_poly.pdbx_strand_id
1 'polypeptide(L)'
;MSSMFCQYCGAKNVSSNRFCENCGQQISTAEGPPANQPYQPAQSQSGPYQPYQPYQQQQGQQSSSRSGSYDAVPGQQYGYPPQKRRGMSPAVKVLLIVFFLVLPAVFFGIFFGVFWWWW
;
A
#
# COMPACT_ATOMS: atom_id res chain seq x y z
N MET A 1 14.17 22.15 17.33
CA MET A 1 14.00 21.50 16.01
C MET A 1 13.55 22.57 15.04
N SER A 2 14.43 23.03 14.15
CA SER A 2 14.05 24.02 13.13
C SER A 2 13.26 23.33 12.03
N SER A 3 12.13 23.91 11.64
CA SER A 3 11.25 23.38 10.59
C SER A 3 11.10 24.40 9.48
N MET A 4 11.07 23.94 8.23
CA MET A 4 10.87 24.77 7.05
C MET A 4 9.69 24.26 6.23
N PHE A 5 9.18 25.09 5.30
CA PHE A 5 8.11 24.70 4.40
C PHE A 5 8.67 24.47 2.98
N CYS A 6 8.19 23.42 2.33
CA CYS A 6 8.53 23.13 0.95
C CYS A 6 7.92 24.19 0.04
N GLN A 7 8.73 24.85 -0.79
CA GLN A 7 8.25 25.87 -1.72
C GLN A 7 7.40 25.30 -2.86
N TYR A 8 7.49 23.99 -3.12
CA TYR A 8 6.76 23.32 -4.21
C TYR A 8 5.37 22.81 -3.81
N CYS A 9 5.16 22.43 -2.54
CA CYS A 9 3.89 21.84 -2.10
C CYS A 9 3.35 22.42 -0.77
N GLY A 10 4.10 23.28 -0.10
CA GLY A 10 3.70 23.86 1.19
C GLY A 10 3.82 22.92 2.39
N ALA A 11 4.32 21.69 2.22
CA ALA A 11 4.48 20.75 3.33
C ALA A 11 5.60 21.18 4.30
N LYS A 12 5.34 21.04 5.61
CA LYS A 12 6.34 21.25 6.67
C LYS A 12 7.35 20.11 6.65
N ASN A 13 8.64 20.44 6.62
CA ASN A 13 9.76 19.51 6.63
C ASN A 13 10.77 19.90 7.72
N VAL A 14 11.61 18.95 8.11
CA VAL A 14 12.75 19.21 9.00
C VAL A 14 13.85 19.91 8.20
N SER A 15 14.52 20.91 8.78
CA SER A 15 15.57 21.66 8.07
C SER A 15 16.78 20.83 7.66
N SER A 16 16.97 19.63 8.24
CA SER A 16 18.02 18.68 7.84
C SER A 16 17.65 17.83 6.62
N ASN A 17 16.38 17.85 6.18
CA ASN A 17 15.94 17.04 5.04
C ASN A 17 16.43 17.68 3.74
N ARG A 18 17.06 16.88 2.88
CA ARG A 18 17.46 17.31 1.53
C ARG A 18 16.32 17.28 0.52
N PHE A 19 15.31 16.44 0.78
CA PHE A 19 14.14 16.25 -0.09
C PHE A 19 12.86 16.31 0.73
N CYS A 20 11.79 16.81 0.10
CA CYS A 20 10.48 16.93 0.70
C CYS A 20 9.85 15.54 0.87
N GLU A 21 9.41 15.21 2.07
CA GLU A 21 8.76 13.92 2.36
C GLU A 21 7.37 13.78 1.74
N ASN A 22 6.76 14.90 1.32
CA ASN A 22 5.43 14.91 0.73
C ASN A 22 5.46 14.82 -0.81
N CYS A 23 6.30 15.61 -1.47
CA CYS A 23 6.32 15.71 -2.94
C CYS A 23 7.62 15.21 -3.58
N GLY A 24 8.64 14.86 -2.79
CA GLY A 24 9.94 14.37 -3.29
C GLY A 24 10.87 15.46 -3.84
N GLN A 25 10.42 16.71 -3.95
CA GLN A 25 11.25 17.80 -4.47
C GLN A 25 12.40 18.16 -3.53
N GLN A 26 13.54 18.55 -4.08
CA GLN A 26 14.69 18.96 -3.30
C GLN A 26 14.39 20.27 -2.55
N ILE A 27 14.68 20.29 -1.25
CA ILE A 27 14.45 21.43 -0.35
C ILE A 27 15.82 21.86 0.17
N SER A 28 16.48 22.70 -0.61
CA SER A 28 17.89 23.06 -0.46
C SER A 28 18.17 23.79 0.87
N THR A 29 19.06 23.25 1.70
CA THR A 29 19.78 24.03 2.73
C THR A 29 21.04 23.29 3.19
N ALA A 30 22.13 23.53 2.46
CA ALA A 30 23.52 23.52 2.91
C ALA A 30 24.43 23.40 1.67
N GLU A 31 25.23 24.42 1.41
CA GLU A 31 26.37 24.39 0.50
C GLU A 31 27.25 23.15 0.74
N GLY A 32 27.05 22.10 -0.06
CA GLY A 32 28.12 21.16 -0.39
C GLY A 32 28.91 21.74 -1.58
N PRO A 33 30.24 21.53 -1.65
CA PRO A 33 31.06 22.11 -2.73
C PRO A 33 30.48 21.76 -4.10
N PRO A 34 30.59 22.64 -5.11
CA PRO A 34 30.06 22.37 -6.43
C PRO A 34 30.68 21.07 -6.93
N ALA A 35 29.88 20.03 -7.03
CA ALA A 35 30.24 18.83 -7.77
C ALA A 35 30.23 19.21 -9.26
N ASN A 36 31.29 19.86 -9.71
CA ASN A 36 31.76 19.71 -11.08
C ASN A 36 32.24 18.27 -11.25
N GLN A 37 31.29 17.34 -11.27
CA GLN A 37 31.48 16.02 -11.86
C GLN A 37 30.71 16.04 -13.18
N PRO A 38 31.38 15.83 -14.32
CA PRO A 38 30.68 15.47 -15.54
C PRO A 38 29.78 14.29 -15.23
N TYR A 39 28.50 14.40 -15.55
CA TYR A 39 27.56 13.29 -15.48
C TYR A 39 28.08 12.15 -16.36
N GLN A 40 28.70 11.13 -15.75
CA GLN A 40 28.86 9.84 -16.37
C GLN A 40 27.62 9.02 -16.00
N PRO A 41 26.72 8.70 -16.94
CA PRO A 41 25.73 7.68 -16.67
C PRO A 41 26.50 6.40 -16.36
N ALA A 42 26.28 5.84 -15.17
CA ALA A 42 26.79 4.53 -14.82
C ALA A 42 26.35 3.54 -15.92
N GLN A 43 27.31 3.02 -16.68
CA GLN A 43 27.06 2.02 -17.70
C GLN A 43 26.51 0.77 -17.01
N SER A 44 25.22 0.53 -17.19
CA SER A 44 24.53 -0.71 -16.87
C SER A 44 25.22 -1.86 -17.61
N GLN A 45 26.08 -2.62 -16.93
CA GLN A 45 26.49 -3.92 -17.44
C GLN A 45 25.25 -4.81 -17.46
N SER A 46 24.74 -5.07 -18.66
CA SER A 46 23.62 -5.97 -18.92
C SER A 46 24.00 -7.40 -18.54
N GLY A 47 23.64 -7.82 -17.34
CA GLY A 47 23.45 -9.24 -17.05
C GLY A 47 22.32 -9.81 -17.93
N PRO A 48 22.24 -11.15 -18.11
CA PRO A 48 21.20 -11.76 -18.92
C PRO A 48 19.82 -11.38 -18.39
N TYR A 49 18.98 -10.86 -19.29
CA TYR A 49 17.63 -10.38 -19.02
C TYR A 49 16.77 -11.55 -18.49
N GLN A 50 16.46 -11.56 -17.19
CA GLN A 50 15.35 -12.37 -16.69
C GLN A 50 14.04 -11.59 -16.94
N PRO A 51 13.09 -12.14 -17.71
CA PRO A 51 11.76 -11.56 -17.82
C PRO A 51 11.14 -11.45 -16.43
N TYR A 52 10.67 -10.25 -16.06
CA TYR A 52 9.95 -10.05 -14.81
C TYR A 52 8.69 -10.92 -14.80
N GLN A 53 8.68 -11.97 -13.98
CA GLN A 53 7.44 -12.61 -13.57
C GLN A 53 6.87 -11.84 -12.38
N PRO A 54 5.64 -11.28 -12.48
CA PRO A 54 4.98 -10.73 -11.31
C PRO A 54 4.70 -11.88 -10.31
N TYR A 55 5.20 -11.75 -9.09
CA TYR A 55 4.97 -12.70 -8.01
C TYR A 55 3.47 -12.91 -7.80
N GLN A 56 3.00 -14.16 -7.92
CA GLN A 56 1.70 -14.56 -7.39
C GLN A 56 1.78 -14.52 -5.86
N GLN A 57 1.11 -13.54 -5.26
CA GLN A 57 1.02 -13.41 -3.82
C GLN A 57 0.02 -14.46 -3.29
N GLN A 58 0.54 -15.66 -3.04
CA GLN A 58 -0.20 -16.75 -2.42
C GLN A 58 -0.64 -16.36 -1.00
N GLN A 59 -1.91 -16.65 -0.74
CA GLN A 59 -2.66 -16.31 0.46
C GLN A 59 -2.16 -17.17 1.63
N GLY A 60 -1.31 -16.62 2.48
CA GLY A 60 -0.92 -17.24 3.75
C GLY A 60 -2.05 -17.16 4.78
N GLN A 61 -3.05 -18.04 4.67
CA GLN A 61 -3.86 -18.45 5.81
C GLN A 61 -3.39 -19.83 6.27
N GLN A 62 -2.31 -19.90 7.04
CA GLN A 62 -2.05 -21.02 7.94
C GLN A 62 -0.81 -20.76 8.80
N SER A 63 -1.02 -20.62 10.11
CA SER A 63 0.00 -21.02 11.08
C SER A 63 -0.69 -21.44 12.38
N SER A 64 -1.03 -22.72 12.47
CA SER A 64 -1.16 -23.43 13.74
C SER A 64 0.13 -24.22 13.98
N SER A 65 0.78 -23.91 15.09
CA SER A 65 1.72 -24.74 15.88
C SER A 65 2.90 -25.42 15.17
N ARG A 66 4.14 -25.05 15.55
CA ARG A 66 5.00 -25.86 16.44
C ARG A 66 6.35 -25.15 16.63
N SER A 67 6.74 -25.08 17.91
CA SER A 67 7.98 -24.53 18.45
C SER A 67 9.25 -25.10 17.81
N GLY A 68 10.14 -24.21 17.38
CA GLY A 68 11.56 -24.47 17.12
C GLY A 68 12.39 -23.31 17.68
N SER A 69 13.34 -23.63 18.55
CA SER A 69 14.21 -22.72 19.29
C SER A 69 15.15 -21.94 18.36
N TYR A 70 15.30 -20.64 18.58
CA TYR A 70 16.14 -19.74 17.81
C TYR A 70 17.55 -19.67 18.42
N ASP A 71 18.56 -19.60 17.55
CA ASP A 71 19.69 -18.71 17.76
C ASP A 71 19.78 -17.86 16.49
N ALA A 72 19.19 -16.67 16.54
CA ALA A 72 19.17 -15.71 15.44
C ALA A 72 19.85 -14.40 15.87
N VAL A 73 20.85 -14.03 15.06
CA VAL A 73 21.70 -12.83 15.11
C VAL A 73 20.86 -11.54 15.19
N PRO A 74 21.30 -10.49 15.94
CA PRO A 74 20.60 -9.20 15.98
C PRO A 74 20.75 -8.43 14.67
N GLY A 75 19.89 -8.72 13.70
CA GLY A 75 19.67 -7.87 12.53
C GLY A 75 18.69 -6.76 12.87
N GLN A 76 19.16 -5.50 12.83
CA GLN A 76 18.32 -4.31 12.96
C GLN A 76 17.34 -4.26 11.78
N GLN A 77 16.12 -4.73 12.04
CA GLN A 77 15.00 -4.73 11.11
C GLN A 77 14.48 -3.30 10.95
N TYR A 78 14.93 -2.60 9.90
CA TYR A 78 14.34 -1.32 9.50
C TYR A 78 12.90 -1.58 9.02
N GLY A 79 11.96 -1.42 9.95
CA GLY A 79 10.54 -1.65 9.72
C GLY A 79 9.93 -0.57 8.85
N TYR A 80 9.49 -0.95 7.65
CA TYR A 80 8.54 -0.16 6.88
C TYR A 80 7.24 -0.03 7.69
N PRO A 81 6.55 1.13 7.68
CA PRO A 81 5.30 1.28 8.40
C PRO A 81 4.28 0.27 7.86
N PRO A 82 3.58 -0.47 8.73
CA PRO A 82 2.61 -1.46 8.30
C PRO A 82 1.47 -0.73 7.58
N GLN A 83 1.31 -0.99 6.28
CA GLN A 83 0.18 -0.47 5.52
C GLN A 83 -1.09 -1.13 6.04
N LYS A 84 -1.91 -0.35 6.76
CA LYS A 84 -3.21 -0.75 7.31
C LYS A 84 -4.16 -1.10 6.16
N ARG A 85 -4.19 -2.39 5.77
CA ARG A 85 -5.21 -2.91 4.83
C ARG A 85 -6.57 -2.57 5.42
N ARG A 86 -7.28 -1.63 4.81
CA ARG A 86 -8.67 -1.34 5.16
C ARG A 86 -9.50 -2.53 4.67
N GLY A 87 -9.58 -3.56 5.50
CA GLY A 87 -10.57 -4.61 5.35
C GLY A 87 -11.95 -3.96 5.31
N MET A 88 -12.82 -4.48 4.44
CA MET A 88 -14.20 -4.02 4.31
C MET A 88 -14.87 -4.06 5.69
N SER A 89 -15.43 -2.93 6.13
CA SER A 89 -16.02 -2.82 7.47
C SER A 89 -17.08 -3.90 7.66
N PRO A 90 -17.23 -4.46 8.88
CA PRO A 90 -18.23 -5.49 9.14
C PRO A 90 -19.64 -5.02 8.77
N ALA A 91 -19.93 -3.72 8.92
CA ALA A 91 -21.17 -3.10 8.49
C ALA A 91 -21.42 -3.24 6.97
N VAL A 92 -20.40 -3.03 6.13
CA VAL A 92 -20.54 -3.17 4.67
C VAL A 92 -20.80 -4.63 4.28
N LYS A 93 -20.16 -5.59 4.98
CA LYS A 93 -20.42 -7.02 4.75
C LYS A 93 -21.87 -7.40 5.10
N VAL A 94 -22.38 -6.91 6.22
CA VAL A 94 -23.78 -7.16 6.62
C VAL A 94 -24.74 -6.52 5.62
N LEU A 95 -24.46 -5.30 5.16
CA LEU A 95 -25.29 -4.60 4.18
C LEU A 95 -25.39 -5.37 2.86
N LEU A 96 -24.27 -5.90 2.36
CA LEU A 96 -24.26 -6.72 1.14
C LEU A 96 -25.06 -8.01 1.31
N ILE A 97 -24.91 -8.72 2.43
CA ILE A 97 -25.65 -9.97 2.69
C ILE A 97 -27.16 -9.70 2.76
N VAL A 98 -27.56 -8.66 3.49
CA VAL A 98 -28.98 -8.28 3.60
C VAL A 98 -29.54 -7.88 2.24
N PHE A 99 -28.79 -7.09 1.46
CA PHE A 99 -29.19 -6.71 0.10
C PHE A 99 -29.40 -7.95 -0.79
N PHE A 100 -28.43 -8.87 -0.83
CA PHE A 100 -28.52 -10.05 -1.71
C PHE A 100 -29.51 -11.12 -1.25
N LEU A 101 -29.95 -11.15 0.01
CA LEU A 101 -30.95 -12.12 0.47
C LEU A 101 -32.37 -11.54 0.45
N VAL A 102 -32.53 -10.28 0.86
CA VAL A 102 -33.85 -9.66 1.04
C VAL A 102 -34.38 -9.12 -0.28
N LEU A 103 -33.55 -8.54 -1.17
CA LEU A 103 -34.03 -8.07 -2.47
C LEU A 103 -34.61 -9.19 -3.32
N PRO A 104 -33.94 -10.33 -3.55
CA PRO A 104 -34.56 -11.39 -4.33
C PRO A 104 -35.78 -11.96 -3.61
N ALA A 105 -35.79 -12.17 -2.29
CA ALA A 105 -36.98 -12.68 -1.60
C ALA A 105 -38.21 -11.76 -1.76
N VAL A 106 -38.02 -10.44 -1.65
CA VAL A 106 -39.09 -9.45 -1.83
C VAL A 106 -39.46 -9.31 -3.32
N PHE A 107 -38.46 -9.27 -4.20
CA PHE A 107 -38.67 -9.17 -5.65
C PHE A 107 -39.41 -10.40 -6.15
N PHE A 108 -38.92 -11.61 -5.89
CA PHE A 108 -39.60 -12.86 -6.25
C PHE A 108 -40.96 -13.00 -5.56
N GLY A 109 -41.13 -12.62 -4.29
CA GLY A 109 -42.42 -12.70 -3.62
C GLY A 109 -43.49 -11.78 -4.23
N ILE A 110 -43.13 -10.54 -4.58
CA ILE A 110 -44.05 -9.58 -5.20
C ILE A 110 -44.24 -9.89 -6.69
N PHE A 111 -43.17 -10.20 -7.43
CA PHE A 111 -43.27 -10.58 -8.83
C PHE A 111 -44.05 -11.88 -9.00
N PHE A 112 -43.72 -12.96 -8.29
CA PHE A 112 -44.49 -14.20 -8.41
C PHE A 112 -45.89 -14.06 -7.83
N GLY A 113 -46.11 -13.32 -6.74
CA GLY A 113 -47.46 -13.14 -6.19
C GLY A 113 -48.42 -12.41 -7.13
N VAL A 114 -47.94 -11.35 -7.81
CA VAL A 114 -48.77 -10.58 -8.76
C VAL A 114 -48.84 -11.27 -10.12
N PHE A 115 -47.75 -11.91 -10.58
CA PHE A 115 -47.70 -12.63 -11.85
C PHE A 115 -48.53 -13.92 -11.83
N TRP A 116 -48.65 -14.59 -10.69
CA TRP A 116 -49.46 -15.81 -10.52
C TRP A 116 -50.95 -15.54 -10.31
N TRP A 117 -51.34 -14.29 -10.00
CA TRP A 117 -52.77 -13.92 -9.91
C TRP A 117 -53.38 -13.61 -11.28
N TRP A 118 -52.54 -13.38 -12.29
CA TRP A 118 -52.98 -12.95 -13.62
C TRP A 118 -52.97 -14.08 -14.68
N TRP A 119 -52.63 -15.30 -14.27
CA TRP A 119 -52.66 -16.53 -15.08
C TRP A 119 -53.48 -17.60 -14.37
#